data_AF-A0A2S8FND8-F1
#
_entry.id   AF-A0A2S8FND8-F1
#
_cell.length_a   1.000
_cell.length_b   1.000
_cell.length_c   1.000
_cell.angle_alpha   90.00
_cell.angle_beta   90.00
_cell.angle_gamma   90.00
#
_symmetry.space_group_name_H-M   'P 1'
#
loop_
_entity.id
_entity.type
_entity.pdbx_description
1 polymer ?
#
loop_
_entity_poly.entity_id
_entity_poly.type
_entity_poly.pdbx_seq_one_letter_code
_entity_poly.pdbx_strand_id
1 'polypeptide(L)'
;MNLELRWQESAWTSCLHAAQILSGKVPENASEALQATLAPPARRLIQEVERAGIAPKLFWRHALPLSAQLSGKSELASVVLRKTRGIELSESSYVATIAGALADLAAAYHKVIPKAEQELSLRRRPIQEAWEARGPGLIYFLNRVLPKEFIPELATVILVLPASAGRGTAHLNYNSLRLEAVLYDPHPQLPEVARLGWLISQLNIDLPKYSELIQPDRVPMIARLATLPAILYAAEEVELVKPGTVTLADALQLWQVAHAGHEALAEIVQQWWQTQETRQAPWPVALAALARMLD
;
A
#
# COMPACT_ATOMS: atom_id res chain seq x y z
N MET A 1 3.21 -4.17 -24.07
CA MET A 1 3.75 -4.78 -22.84
C MET A 1 2.53 -5.13 -22.00
N ASN A 2 2.30 -6.40 -21.70
CA ASN A 2 1.09 -6.83 -21.02
C ASN A 2 1.40 -7.03 -19.53
N LEU A 3 1.06 -6.04 -18.71
CA LEU A 3 1.01 -6.20 -17.26
C LEU A 3 -0.03 -7.28 -16.93
N GLU A 4 0.40 -8.34 -16.24
CA GLU A 4 -0.48 -9.35 -15.65
C GLU A 4 -0.78 -9.01 -14.19
N LEU A 5 -2.06 -9.03 -13.81
CA LEU A 5 -2.47 -8.86 -12.42
C LEU A 5 -2.93 -10.20 -11.82
N ARG A 6 -2.29 -10.60 -10.72
CA ARG A 6 -2.72 -11.73 -9.89
C ARG A 6 -3.53 -11.24 -8.71
N TRP A 7 -4.83 -11.44 -8.78
CA TRP A 7 -5.76 -11.05 -7.72
C TRP A 7 -5.79 -12.11 -6.62
N GLN A 8 -5.58 -11.69 -5.38
CA GLN A 8 -5.62 -12.54 -4.19
C GLN A 8 -6.56 -11.92 -3.16
N GLU A 9 -7.48 -12.74 -2.64
CA GLU A 9 -8.31 -12.39 -1.50
C GLU A 9 -7.69 -13.00 -0.25
N SER A 10 -7.54 -12.22 0.83
CA SER A 10 -7.03 -12.77 2.08
C SER A 10 -7.73 -12.17 3.29
N ALA A 11 -8.59 -12.98 3.92
CA ALA A 11 -9.19 -12.64 5.21
C ALA A 11 -8.11 -12.47 6.29
N TRP A 12 -7.03 -13.25 6.22
CA TRP A 12 -5.91 -13.12 7.14
C TRP A 12 -5.18 -11.77 6.96
N THR A 13 -4.88 -11.36 5.73
CA THR A 13 -4.31 -10.04 5.47
C THR A 13 -5.29 -8.92 5.82
N SER A 14 -6.60 -9.14 5.69
CA SER A 14 -7.63 -8.18 6.15
C SER A 14 -7.58 -7.96 7.66
N CYS A 15 -7.42 -9.04 8.42
CA CYS A 15 -7.22 -8.98 9.87
C CYS A 15 -5.99 -8.13 10.24
N LEU A 16 -4.85 -8.38 9.61
CA LEU A 16 -3.63 -7.60 9.85
C LEU A 16 -3.74 -6.15 9.39
N HIS A 17 -4.45 -5.91 8.28
CA HIS A 17 -4.69 -4.56 7.75
C HIS A 17 -5.53 -3.74 8.72
N ALA A 18 -6.63 -4.30 9.23
CA ALA A 18 -7.44 -3.68 10.25
C ALA A 18 -6.62 -3.42 11.53
N ALA A 19 -5.82 -4.40 11.98
CA ALA A 19 -4.96 -4.25 13.14
C ALA A 19 -3.91 -3.14 12.98
N GLN A 20 -3.30 -3.02 11.79
CA GLN A 20 -2.37 -1.93 11.48
C GLN A 20 -3.05 -0.57 11.65
N ILE A 21 -4.24 -0.41 11.08
CA ILE A 21 -5.01 0.85 11.17
C ILE A 21 -5.35 1.17 12.63
N LEU A 22 -5.86 0.19 13.37
CA LEU A 22 -6.28 0.35 14.77
C LEU A 22 -5.12 0.52 15.76
N SER A 23 -3.90 0.11 15.37
CA SER A 23 -2.69 0.37 16.15
C SER A 23 -2.19 1.82 16.03
N GLY A 24 -2.66 2.56 15.02
CA GLY A 24 -2.31 3.96 14.78
C GLY A 24 -3.42 4.94 15.16
N LYS A 25 -3.48 6.08 14.44
CA LYS A 25 -4.61 7.00 14.54
C LYS A 25 -5.82 6.36 13.87
N VAL A 26 -6.83 6.03 14.67
CA VAL A 26 -8.05 5.39 14.20
C VAL A 26 -8.81 6.34 13.26
N PRO A 27 -9.21 5.89 12.06
CA PRO A 27 -10.05 6.67 11.16
C PRO A 27 -11.42 6.98 11.78
N GLU A 28 -11.97 8.15 11.51
CA GLU A 28 -13.28 8.57 12.03
C GLU A 28 -14.43 7.64 11.58
N ASN A 29 -14.26 6.98 10.44
CA ASN A 29 -15.22 6.07 9.83
C ASN A 29 -15.01 4.59 10.19
N ALA A 30 -14.09 4.26 11.11
CA ALA A 30 -13.85 2.87 11.49
C ALA A 30 -15.00 2.31 12.36
N SER A 31 -15.44 1.08 12.07
CA SER A 31 -16.52 0.41 12.82
C SER A 31 -16.22 0.31 14.33
N GLU A 32 -17.11 0.84 15.18
CA GLU A 32 -16.97 0.79 16.64
C GLU A 32 -16.80 -0.64 17.17
N ALA A 33 -17.56 -1.59 16.62
CA ALA A 33 -17.47 -3.00 17.01
C ALA A 33 -16.09 -3.61 16.68
N LEU A 34 -15.54 -3.25 15.51
CA LEU A 34 -14.21 -3.66 15.10
C LEU A 34 -13.15 -3.02 16.01
N GLN A 35 -13.28 -1.73 16.31
CA GLN A 35 -12.38 -1.02 17.21
C GLN A 35 -12.37 -1.65 18.61
N ALA A 36 -13.54 -1.83 19.22
CA ALA A 36 -13.68 -2.34 20.59
C ALA A 36 -13.09 -3.75 20.74
N THR A 37 -13.28 -4.61 19.73
CA THR A 37 -12.86 -6.02 19.80
C THR A 37 -11.42 -6.22 19.35
N LEU A 38 -10.98 -5.52 18.30
CA LEU A 38 -9.68 -5.77 17.65
C LEU A 38 -8.55 -4.86 18.15
N ALA A 39 -8.85 -3.66 18.68
CA ALA A 39 -7.80 -2.76 19.16
C ALA A 39 -6.98 -3.35 20.33
N PRO A 40 -7.56 -4.01 21.35
CA PRO A 40 -6.77 -4.62 22.41
C PRO A 40 -5.74 -5.67 21.93
N PRO A 41 -6.11 -6.70 21.14
CA PRO A 41 -5.12 -7.65 20.61
C PRO A 41 -4.15 -7.02 19.61
N ALA A 42 -4.57 -6.00 18.84
CA ALA A 42 -3.64 -5.26 17.97
C ALA A 42 -2.56 -4.53 18.77
N ARG A 43 -2.91 -3.87 19.87
CA ARG A 43 -1.94 -3.22 20.77
C ARG A 43 -1.00 -4.24 21.41
N ARG A 44 -1.52 -5.39 21.86
CA ARG A 44 -0.70 -6.47 22.40
C ARG A 44 0.31 -6.99 21.37
N LEU A 45 -0.12 -7.21 20.12
CA LEU A 45 0.78 -7.62 19.05
C LEU A 45 1.93 -6.61 18.88
N ILE A 46 1.62 -5.31 18.85
CA ILE A 46 2.65 -4.27 18.75
C ILE A 46 3.61 -4.30 19.93
N GLN A 47 3.12 -4.48 21.16
CA GLN A 47 3.98 -4.61 22.34
C GLN A 47 4.94 -5.80 22.23
N GLU A 48 4.49 -6.96 21.74
CA GLU A 48 5.37 -8.11 21.53
C GLU A 48 6.40 -7.87 20.41
N VAL A 49 6.00 -7.18 19.34
CA VAL A 49 6.90 -6.77 18.25
C VAL A 49 7.98 -5.80 18.74
N GLU A 50 7.61 -4.83 19.57
CA GLU A 50 8.53 -3.86 20.17
C GLU A 50 9.47 -4.52 21.20
N ARG A 51 8.97 -5.49 21.99
CA ARG A 51 9.80 -6.30 22.90
C ARG A 51 10.85 -7.13 22.14
N ALA A 52 10.53 -7.59 20.94
CA ALA A 52 11.49 -8.20 20.02
C ALA A 52 12.44 -7.18 19.35
N GLY A 53 12.36 -5.90 19.75
CA GLY A 53 13.12 -4.78 19.21
C GLY A 53 12.66 -4.29 17.84
N ILE A 54 11.62 -4.84 17.23
CA ILE A 54 11.24 -4.47 15.87
C ILE A 54 10.41 -3.18 15.91
N ALA A 55 10.79 -2.19 15.10
CA ALA A 55 9.95 -1.01 14.90
C ALA A 55 8.60 -1.41 14.27
N PRO A 56 7.44 -0.97 14.79
CA PRO A 56 6.12 -1.39 14.27
C PRO A 56 5.95 -1.17 12.76
N LYS A 57 6.43 -0.03 12.24
CA LYS A 57 6.42 0.28 10.79
C LYS A 57 7.15 -0.80 9.98
N LEU A 58 8.28 -1.28 10.48
CA LEU A 58 9.08 -2.32 9.83
C LEU A 58 8.39 -3.68 9.89
N PHE A 59 7.76 -4.03 11.03
CA PHE A 59 6.94 -5.24 11.14
C PHE A 59 5.82 -5.26 10.09
N TRP A 60 5.00 -4.20 10.04
CA TRP A 60 3.89 -4.10 9.08
C TRP A 60 4.35 -4.14 7.62
N ARG A 61 5.50 -3.53 7.31
CA ARG A 61 6.10 -3.55 5.96
C ARG A 61 6.29 -4.97 5.42
N HIS A 62 6.59 -5.93 6.28
CA HIS A 62 6.83 -7.33 5.90
C HIS A 62 5.63 -8.23 6.19
N ALA A 63 4.96 -8.08 7.33
CA ALA A 63 3.88 -8.97 7.76
C ALA A 63 2.68 -8.96 6.80
N LEU A 64 2.29 -7.78 6.30
CA LEU A 64 1.10 -7.62 5.46
C LEU A 64 1.19 -8.27 4.07
N PRO A 65 2.27 -8.07 3.27
CA PRO A 65 2.39 -8.78 2.01
C PRO A 65 2.63 -10.28 2.22
N LEU A 66 3.41 -10.67 3.25
CA LEU A 66 3.68 -12.07 3.56
C LEU A 66 2.44 -12.83 4.04
N SER A 67 1.51 -12.19 4.76
CA SER A 67 0.28 -12.85 5.22
C SER A 67 -0.68 -13.26 4.09
N ALA A 68 -0.50 -12.71 2.88
CA ALA A 68 -1.24 -13.18 1.71
C ALA A 68 -0.69 -14.50 1.16
N GLN A 69 0.57 -14.81 1.47
CA GLN A 69 1.28 -16.01 1.00
C GLN A 69 1.37 -17.08 2.07
N LEU A 70 1.36 -16.68 3.35
CA LEU A 70 1.58 -17.55 4.51
C LEU A 70 0.31 -17.61 5.37
N SER A 71 -0.24 -18.81 5.52
CA SER A 71 -1.42 -19.07 6.38
C SER A 71 -1.03 -19.29 7.85
N GLY A 72 0.20 -19.76 8.09
CA GLY A 72 0.72 -20.09 9.42
C GLY A 72 1.16 -18.84 10.19
N LYS A 73 0.64 -18.63 11.40
CA LYS A 73 1.00 -17.48 12.24
C LYS A 73 2.43 -17.57 12.79
N SER A 74 2.86 -18.77 13.16
CA SER A 74 4.24 -19.05 13.58
C SER A 74 5.24 -18.86 12.43
N GLU A 75 4.88 -19.36 11.25
CA GLU A 75 5.67 -19.18 10.04
C GLU A 75 5.80 -17.70 9.66
N LEU A 76 4.69 -16.95 9.66
CA LEU A 76 4.71 -15.50 9.43
C LEU A 76 5.61 -14.77 10.43
N ALA A 77 5.46 -15.07 11.73
CA ALA A 77 6.29 -14.47 12.78
C ALA A 77 7.78 -14.75 12.55
N SER A 78 8.15 -16.00 12.25
CA SER A 78 9.53 -16.42 11.99
C SER A 78 10.12 -15.72 10.77
N VAL A 79 9.38 -15.65 9.64
CA VAL A 79 9.85 -15.00 8.41
C VAL A 79 9.99 -13.49 8.60
N VAL A 80 9.05 -12.84 9.30
CA VAL A 80 9.12 -11.40 9.58
C VAL A 80 10.30 -11.09 10.51
N LEU A 81 10.53 -11.87 11.56
CA LEU A 81 11.70 -11.75 12.43
C LEU A 81 12.99 -11.87 11.61
N ARG A 82 13.09 -12.89 10.74
CA ARG A 82 14.25 -13.08 9.86
C ARG A 82 14.50 -11.89 8.93
N LYS A 83 13.44 -11.32 8.34
CA LYS A 83 13.53 -10.17 7.41
C LYS A 83 13.88 -8.85 8.10
N THR A 84 13.64 -8.73 9.40
CA THR A 84 13.80 -7.47 10.14
C THR A 84 15.00 -7.44 11.07
N ARG A 85 15.41 -8.61 11.58
CA ARG A 85 16.46 -8.76 12.59
C ARG A 85 17.57 -9.73 12.18
N GLY A 86 17.44 -10.44 11.06
CA GLY A 86 18.39 -11.46 10.61
C GLY A 86 18.09 -12.86 11.14
N ILE A 87 18.91 -13.85 10.74
CA ILE A 87 18.64 -15.28 10.89
C ILE A 87 18.67 -15.75 12.36
N GLU A 88 19.57 -15.18 13.18
CA GLU A 88 19.88 -15.65 14.54
C GLU A 88 18.70 -15.58 15.54
N LEU A 89 17.70 -14.72 15.29
CA LEU A 89 16.53 -14.58 16.17
C LEU A 89 15.29 -15.35 15.69
N SER A 90 15.35 -16.00 14.52
CA SER A 90 14.20 -16.76 13.98
C SER A 90 13.92 -18.08 14.71
N GLU A 91 14.75 -18.44 15.70
CA GLU A 91 14.57 -19.57 16.64
C GLU A 91 14.28 -19.11 18.09
N SER A 92 14.04 -17.81 18.30
CA SER A 92 13.83 -17.24 19.63
C SER A 92 12.42 -17.47 20.18
N SER A 93 12.28 -17.32 21.50
CA SER A 93 10.98 -17.26 22.19
C SER A 93 10.04 -16.19 21.63
N TYR A 94 10.55 -15.18 20.92
CA TYR A 94 9.74 -14.15 20.27
C TYR A 94 8.86 -14.69 19.14
N VAL A 95 9.27 -15.75 18.44
CA VAL A 95 8.41 -16.40 17.44
C VAL A 95 7.13 -16.87 18.10
N ALA A 96 7.24 -17.55 19.25
CA ALA A 96 6.09 -18.06 19.98
C ALA A 96 5.20 -16.93 20.53
N THR A 97 5.78 -15.87 21.11
CA THR A 97 4.97 -14.76 21.68
C THR A 97 4.25 -13.97 20.60
N ILE A 98 4.92 -13.63 19.49
CA ILE A 98 4.32 -12.93 18.34
C ILE A 98 3.26 -13.83 17.68
N ALA A 99 3.55 -15.12 17.48
CA ALA A 99 2.57 -16.06 16.92
C ALA A 99 1.31 -16.19 17.79
N GLY A 100 1.47 -16.21 19.12
CA GLY A 100 0.36 -16.17 20.07
C GLY A 100 -0.47 -14.90 19.93
N ALA A 101 0.17 -13.73 19.87
CA ALA A 101 -0.53 -12.46 19.65
C ALA A 101 -1.25 -12.39 18.30
N LEU A 102 -0.66 -12.95 17.24
CA LEU A 102 -1.29 -13.10 15.93
C LEU A 102 -2.51 -14.03 15.96
N ALA A 103 -2.45 -15.12 16.73
CA ALA A 103 -3.57 -16.04 16.90
C ALA A 103 -4.73 -15.38 17.65
N ASP A 104 -4.45 -14.64 18.73
CA ASP A 104 -5.45 -13.88 19.47
C ASP A 104 -6.11 -12.80 18.61
N LEU A 105 -5.31 -12.13 17.78
CA LEU A 105 -5.81 -11.15 16.81
C LEU A 105 -6.73 -11.80 15.77
N ALA A 106 -6.33 -12.95 15.20
CA ALA A 106 -7.16 -13.69 14.25
C ALA A 106 -8.49 -14.14 14.88
N ALA A 107 -8.46 -14.65 16.11
CA ALA A 107 -9.64 -15.07 16.84
C ALA A 107 -10.59 -13.89 17.12
N ALA A 108 -10.05 -12.73 17.54
CA ALA A 108 -10.83 -11.52 17.74
C ALA A 108 -11.47 -11.01 16.44
N TYR A 109 -10.72 -11.02 15.34
CA TYR A 109 -11.21 -10.60 14.03
C TYR A 109 -12.35 -11.50 13.53
N HIS A 110 -12.19 -12.82 13.64
CA HIS A 110 -13.21 -13.78 13.21
C HIS A 110 -14.52 -13.65 14.01
N LYS A 111 -14.46 -13.24 15.30
CA LYS A 111 -15.66 -12.94 16.09
C LYS A 111 -16.45 -11.75 15.54
N VAL A 112 -15.77 -10.73 15.04
CA VAL A 112 -16.43 -9.52 14.49
C VAL A 112 -16.86 -9.75 13.05
N ILE A 113 -16.03 -10.41 12.24
CA ILE A 113 -16.23 -10.62 10.81
C ILE A 113 -16.09 -12.12 10.48
N PRO A 114 -17.08 -12.96 10.86
CA PRO A 114 -16.99 -14.41 10.70
C PRO A 114 -16.99 -14.86 9.24
N LYS A 115 -17.52 -14.05 8.33
CA LYS A 115 -17.69 -14.34 6.90
C LYS A 115 -16.74 -13.55 6.01
N ALA A 116 -15.56 -13.19 6.52
CA ALA A 116 -14.64 -12.30 5.82
C ALA A 116 -14.25 -12.78 4.41
N GLU A 117 -14.03 -14.08 4.23
CA GLU A 117 -13.70 -14.67 2.91
C GLU A 117 -14.86 -14.55 1.92
N GLN A 118 -16.09 -14.82 2.38
CA GLN A 118 -17.30 -14.71 1.55
C GLN A 118 -17.54 -13.27 1.13
N GLU A 119 -17.37 -12.31 2.06
CA GLU A 119 -17.48 -10.89 1.75
C GLU A 119 -16.42 -10.43 0.75
N LEU A 120 -15.17 -10.88 0.89
CA LEU A 120 -14.10 -10.53 -0.05
C LEU A 120 -14.38 -11.02 -1.46
N SER A 121 -14.84 -12.26 -1.59
CA SER A 121 -15.17 -12.85 -2.88
C SER A 121 -16.23 -12.03 -3.62
N LEU A 122 -17.25 -11.54 -2.90
CA LEU A 122 -18.28 -10.66 -3.47
C LEU A 122 -17.74 -9.26 -3.84
N ARG A 123 -16.75 -8.75 -3.10
CA ARG A 123 -16.17 -7.40 -3.28
C ARG A 123 -15.08 -7.31 -4.34
N ARG A 124 -14.51 -8.44 -4.76
CA ARG A 124 -13.44 -8.46 -5.78
C ARG A 124 -13.92 -7.99 -7.15
N ARG A 125 -15.09 -8.45 -7.57
CA ARG A 125 -15.55 -8.33 -8.95
C ARG A 125 -15.64 -6.87 -9.43
N PRO A 126 -16.21 -5.91 -8.67
CA PRO A 126 -16.29 -4.51 -9.12
C PRO A 126 -14.94 -3.88 -9.50
N ILE A 127 -13.92 -4.02 -8.66
CA ILE A 127 -12.61 -3.42 -8.94
C ILE A 127 -11.89 -4.13 -10.09
N GLN A 128 -12.10 -5.43 -10.24
CA GLN A 128 -11.54 -6.19 -11.35
C GLN A 128 -12.19 -5.77 -12.69
N GLU A 129 -13.51 -5.67 -12.75
CA GLU A 129 -14.23 -5.22 -13.96
C GLU A 129 -13.87 -3.76 -14.31
N ALA A 130 -13.77 -2.88 -13.31
CA ALA A 130 -13.32 -1.50 -13.51
C ALA A 130 -11.89 -1.43 -14.08
N TRP A 131 -10.99 -2.29 -13.57
CA TRP A 131 -9.63 -2.41 -14.10
C TRP A 131 -9.61 -2.96 -15.52
N GLU A 132 -10.38 -4.00 -15.83
CA GLU A 132 -10.46 -4.56 -17.19
C GLU A 132 -10.96 -3.51 -18.20
N ALA A 133 -11.87 -2.62 -17.78
CA ALA A 133 -12.41 -1.56 -18.62
C ALA A 133 -11.43 -0.41 -18.90
N ARG A 134 -10.64 0.04 -17.92
CA ARG A 134 -9.82 1.27 -18.04
C ARG A 134 -8.33 1.10 -17.72
N GLY A 135 -7.95 0.03 -17.03
CA GLY A 135 -6.59 -0.27 -16.59
C GLY A 135 -5.56 -0.35 -17.73
N PRO A 136 -5.81 -1.07 -18.84
CA PRO A 136 -4.90 -1.07 -19.99
C PRO A 136 -4.62 0.32 -20.55
N GLY A 137 -5.64 1.19 -20.60
CA GLY A 137 -5.50 2.59 -21.00
C GLY A 137 -4.65 3.38 -20.01
N LEU A 138 -4.89 3.24 -18.70
CA LEU A 138 -4.08 3.86 -17.66
C LEU A 138 -2.59 3.51 -17.82
N ILE A 139 -2.27 2.24 -18.00
CA ILE A 139 -0.89 1.76 -18.18
C ILE A 139 -0.28 2.31 -19.47
N TYR A 140 -1.07 2.42 -20.55
CA TYR A 140 -0.61 3.03 -21.79
C TYR A 140 -0.16 4.48 -21.57
N PHE A 141 -0.98 5.31 -20.92
CA PHE A 141 -0.64 6.72 -20.68
C PHE A 141 0.46 6.90 -19.63
N LEU A 142 0.50 6.07 -18.59
CA LEU A 142 1.64 6.06 -17.65
C LEU A 142 2.97 5.82 -18.37
N ASN A 143 3.03 4.88 -19.32
CA ASN A 143 4.23 4.58 -20.09
C ASN A 143 4.65 5.69 -21.08
N ARG A 144 3.83 6.74 -21.26
CA ARG A 144 4.21 7.92 -22.04
C ARG A 144 5.01 8.93 -21.22
N VAL A 145 4.82 8.94 -19.90
CA VAL A 145 5.41 9.94 -18.99
C VAL A 145 6.36 9.33 -17.96
N LEU A 146 6.29 8.01 -17.74
CA LEU A 146 7.21 7.24 -16.89
C LEU A 146 8.05 6.26 -17.74
N PRO A 147 9.22 5.82 -17.25
CA PRO A 147 9.95 4.72 -17.86
C PRO A 147 9.10 3.46 -17.89
N LYS A 148 9.15 2.73 -19.00
CA LYS A 148 8.35 1.50 -19.16
C LYS A 148 8.64 0.49 -18.06
N GLU A 149 9.88 0.45 -17.59
CA GLU A 149 10.33 -0.47 -16.56
C GLU A 149 9.87 -0.09 -15.14
N PHE A 150 9.19 1.05 -14.95
CA PHE A 150 8.48 1.33 -13.70
C PHE A 150 7.28 0.40 -13.52
N ILE A 151 6.66 0.02 -14.63
CA ILE A 151 5.53 -0.90 -14.63
C ILE A 151 6.07 -2.33 -14.70
N PRO A 152 5.78 -3.19 -13.69
CA PRO A 152 6.22 -4.58 -13.75
C PRO A 152 5.44 -5.36 -14.82
N GLU A 153 5.99 -6.49 -15.25
CA GLU A 153 5.28 -7.41 -16.13
C GLU A 153 4.20 -8.19 -15.38
N LEU A 154 4.39 -8.38 -14.08
CA LEU A 154 3.48 -9.11 -13.19
C LEU A 154 3.35 -8.35 -11.87
N ALA A 155 2.14 -8.18 -11.35
CA ALA A 155 1.92 -7.64 -10.01
C ALA A 155 0.85 -8.44 -9.27
N THR A 156 1.05 -8.65 -7.96
CA THR A 156 0.02 -9.26 -7.11
C THR A 156 -0.84 -8.20 -6.44
N VAL A 157 -2.16 -8.27 -6.63
CA VAL A 157 -3.15 -7.40 -6.00
C VAL A 157 -3.80 -8.15 -4.85
N ILE A 158 -3.47 -7.74 -3.62
CA ILE A 158 -4.00 -8.31 -2.39
C ILE A 158 -5.22 -7.48 -1.97
N LEU A 159 -6.40 -8.07 -2.11
CA LEU A 159 -7.66 -7.48 -1.68
C LEU A 159 -7.93 -7.77 -0.21
N VAL A 160 -8.28 -6.72 0.53
CA VAL A 160 -8.64 -6.79 1.94
C VAL A 160 -9.97 -6.11 2.23
N LEU A 161 -10.63 -6.51 3.32
CA LEU A 161 -11.88 -5.87 3.70
C LEU A 161 -11.65 -4.40 4.10
N PRO A 162 -12.59 -3.51 3.77
CA PRO A 162 -12.48 -2.11 4.15
C PRO A 162 -12.47 -1.92 5.67
N ALA A 163 -11.42 -1.28 6.18
CA ALA A 163 -11.32 -0.82 7.57
C ALA A 163 -11.26 0.71 7.67
N SER A 164 -11.01 1.40 6.55
CA SER A 164 -10.86 2.86 6.47
C SER A 164 -11.53 3.50 5.24
N ALA A 165 -12.39 2.74 4.55
CA ALA A 165 -13.15 3.15 3.36
C ALA A 165 -12.28 3.56 2.16
N GLY A 166 -11.43 2.64 1.70
CA GLY A 166 -10.62 2.82 0.49
C GLY A 166 -9.20 3.26 0.82
N ARG A 167 -8.39 2.32 1.31
CA ARG A 167 -6.95 2.50 1.52
C ARG A 167 -6.15 1.52 0.69
N GLY A 168 -4.95 1.92 0.29
CA GLY A 168 -4.03 1.05 -0.44
C GLY A 168 -2.57 1.29 -0.09
N THR A 169 -1.71 0.32 -0.38
CA THR A 169 -0.26 0.42 -0.15
C THR A 169 0.48 -0.52 -1.10
N ALA A 170 1.51 0.00 -1.78
CA ALA A 170 2.46 -0.79 -2.54
C ALA A 170 3.50 -1.43 -1.61
N HIS A 171 3.83 -2.69 -1.86
CA HIS A 171 4.82 -3.48 -1.15
C HIS A 171 5.96 -3.81 -2.13
N LEU A 172 6.83 -2.81 -2.38
CA LEU A 172 7.85 -2.85 -3.43
C LEU A 172 8.71 -4.13 -3.39
N ASN A 173 9.28 -4.45 -2.22
CA ASN A 173 10.10 -5.66 -1.98
C ASN A 173 9.42 -7.01 -2.29
N TYR A 174 8.10 -7.01 -2.54
CA TYR A 174 7.29 -8.19 -2.78
C TYR A 174 6.57 -8.14 -4.13
N ASN A 175 6.81 -7.11 -4.94
CA ASN A 175 6.12 -6.86 -6.20
C ASN A 175 4.60 -7.09 -6.10
N SER A 176 4.04 -6.55 -5.03
CA SER A 176 2.63 -6.68 -4.67
C SER A 176 2.09 -5.38 -4.12
N LEU A 177 0.78 -5.22 -4.15
CA LEU A 177 0.09 -4.11 -3.55
C LEU A 177 -1.11 -4.64 -2.77
N ARG A 178 -1.53 -3.88 -1.77
CA ARG A 178 -2.76 -4.12 -1.02
C ARG A 178 -3.75 -3.00 -1.29
N LEU A 179 -5.02 -3.36 -1.44
CA LEU A 179 -6.12 -2.42 -1.65
C LEU A 179 -7.37 -2.89 -0.88
N GLU A 180 -8.08 -1.96 -0.23
CA GLU A 180 -9.39 -2.24 0.35
C GLU A 180 -10.43 -2.49 -0.76
N ALA A 181 -11.09 -3.65 -0.72
CA ALA A 181 -12.12 -4.04 -1.67
C ALA A 181 -13.47 -3.36 -1.31
N VAL A 182 -13.56 -2.09 -1.67
CA VAL A 182 -14.80 -1.30 -1.56
C VAL A 182 -15.76 -1.65 -2.69
N LEU A 183 -17.07 -1.61 -2.42
CA LEU A 183 -18.09 -1.92 -3.42
C LEU A 183 -18.38 -0.76 -4.38
N TYR A 184 -17.99 0.45 -3.98
CA TYR A 184 -18.16 1.69 -4.71
C TYR A 184 -16.98 2.60 -4.40
N ASP A 185 -16.70 3.55 -5.29
CA ASP A 185 -15.65 4.55 -5.08
C ASP A 185 -16.02 5.46 -3.89
N PRO A 186 -15.24 5.47 -2.80
CA PRO A 186 -15.50 6.34 -1.65
C PRO A 186 -15.41 7.82 -2.01
N HIS A 187 -14.58 8.11 -3.02
CA HIS A 187 -14.39 9.43 -3.60
C HIS A 187 -14.56 9.33 -5.12
N PRO A 188 -15.77 9.54 -5.65
CA PRO A 188 -16.05 9.36 -7.08
C PRO A 188 -15.20 10.24 -8.00
N GLN A 189 -14.70 11.39 -7.53
CA GLN A 189 -13.79 12.22 -8.31
C GLN A 189 -12.39 11.61 -8.49
N LEU A 190 -12.00 10.65 -7.65
CA LEU A 190 -10.71 9.98 -7.69
C LEU A 190 -10.88 8.47 -7.42
N PRO A 191 -11.28 7.70 -8.45
CA PRO A 191 -11.78 6.34 -8.29
C PRO A 191 -10.68 5.32 -7.92
N GLU A 192 -11.09 4.19 -7.36
CA GLU A 192 -10.21 3.13 -6.86
C GLU A 192 -9.36 2.48 -7.97
N VAL A 193 -9.89 2.45 -9.20
CA VAL A 193 -9.12 1.95 -10.36
C VAL A 193 -7.93 2.87 -10.69
N ALA A 194 -8.05 4.19 -10.49
CA ALA A 194 -6.92 5.10 -10.59
C ALA A 194 -5.92 4.85 -9.44
N ARG A 195 -6.41 4.59 -8.22
CA ARG A 195 -5.53 4.21 -7.11
C ARG A 195 -4.79 2.91 -7.38
N LEU A 196 -5.44 1.91 -7.98
CA LEU A 196 -4.78 0.67 -8.37
C LEU A 196 -3.64 0.94 -9.36
N GLY A 197 -3.87 1.75 -10.39
CA GLY A 197 -2.83 2.17 -11.33
C GLY A 197 -1.67 2.91 -10.64
N TRP A 198 -1.99 3.81 -9.71
CA TRP A 198 -0.99 4.52 -8.91
C TRP A 198 -0.11 3.55 -8.10
N LEU A 199 -0.72 2.57 -7.43
CA LEU A 199 0.01 1.58 -6.62
C LEU A 199 0.90 0.68 -7.49
N ILE A 200 0.44 0.30 -8.68
CA ILE A 200 1.22 -0.49 -9.64
C ILE A 200 2.45 0.29 -10.12
N SER A 201 2.30 1.58 -10.41
CA SER A 201 3.38 2.43 -10.92
C SER A 201 4.58 2.58 -9.97
N GLN A 202 4.40 2.23 -8.69
CA GLN A 202 5.43 2.32 -7.66
C GLN A 202 6.34 1.08 -7.60
N LEU A 203 5.88 -0.07 -8.11
CA LEU A 203 6.40 -1.37 -7.69
C LEU A 203 7.86 -1.63 -8.05
N ASN A 204 8.36 -1.09 -9.17
CA ASN A 204 9.75 -1.27 -9.59
C ASN A 204 10.69 -0.13 -9.18
N ILE A 205 10.23 0.86 -8.41
CA ILE A 205 11.07 2.01 -8.02
C ILE A 205 12.16 1.61 -7.02
N ASP A 206 12.00 0.48 -6.31
CA ASP A 206 13.02 -0.05 -5.41
C ASP A 206 14.19 -0.77 -6.12
N LEU A 207 14.09 -1.02 -7.43
CA LEU A 207 15.19 -1.62 -8.19
C LEU A 207 16.47 -0.77 -8.06
N PRO A 208 17.66 -1.38 -7.92
CA PRO A 208 18.90 -0.65 -7.65
C PRO A 208 19.17 0.50 -8.62
N LYS A 209 18.88 0.28 -9.91
CA LYS A 209 19.03 1.30 -10.95
C LYS A 209 18.25 2.59 -10.68
N TYR A 210 17.23 2.61 -9.83
CA TYR A 210 16.44 3.79 -9.45
C TYR A 210 16.64 4.21 -7.99
N SER A 211 16.87 3.26 -7.09
CA SER A 211 16.86 3.50 -5.63
C SER A 211 18.24 3.74 -5.00
N GLU A 212 19.34 3.44 -5.71
CA GLU A 212 20.71 3.52 -5.16
C GLU A 212 21.09 4.86 -4.52
N LEU A 213 20.53 5.97 -5.02
CA LEU A 213 20.83 7.32 -4.54
C LEU A 213 19.91 7.80 -3.41
N ILE A 214 19.02 6.95 -2.92
CA ILE A 214 17.97 7.27 -1.95
C ILE A 214 18.17 6.41 -0.72
N GLN A 215 17.96 6.99 0.47
CA GLN A 215 17.98 6.20 1.71
C GLN A 215 16.88 5.12 1.65
N PRO A 216 17.19 3.83 1.96
CA PRO A 216 16.25 2.72 1.76
C PRO A 216 14.89 2.86 2.46
N ASP A 217 14.85 3.55 3.60
CA ASP A 217 13.63 3.81 4.37
C ASP A 217 12.74 4.91 3.76
N ARG A 218 13.33 5.79 2.94
CA ARG A 218 12.63 6.86 2.22
C ARG A 218 12.05 6.40 0.88
N VAL A 219 12.63 5.39 0.23
CA VAL A 219 12.20 4.88 -1.08
C VAL A 219 10.68 4.69 -1.21
N PRO A 220 9.96 4.08 -0.25
CA PRO A 220 8.51 3.92 -0.40
C PRO A 220 7.73 5.24 -0.45
N MET A 221 8.17 6.27 0.28
CA MET A 221 7.53 7.59 0.22
C MET A 221 7.87 8.28 -1.10
N ILE A 222 9.13 8.20 -1.54
CA ILE A 222 9.54 8.78 -2.82
C ILE A 222 8.78 8.15 -3.98
N ALA A 223 8.63 6.82 -3.99
CA ALA A 223 7.86 6.10 -5.00
C ALA A 223 6.41 6.61 -5.08
N ARG A 224 5.74 6.76 -3.93
CA ARG A 224 4.37 7.27 -3.83
C ARG A 224 4.20 8.65 -4.43
N LEU A 225 5.12 9.56 -4.10
CA LEU A 225 5.06 10.96 -4.53
C LEU A 225 5.47 11.13 -5.99
N ALA A 226 6.51 10.42 -6.41
CA ALA A 226 7.08 10.54 -7.75
C ALA A 226 6.11 10.10 -8.86
N THR A 227 5.22 9.15 -8.57
CA THR A 227 4.27 8.63 -9.58
C THR A 227 2.88 9.25 -9.48
N LEU A 228 2.62 10.09 -8.46
CA LEU A 228 1.31 10.69 -8.25
C LEU A 228 0.90 11.66 -9.39
N PRO A 229 1.76 12.55 -9.90
CA PRO A 229 1.40 13.39 -11.05
C PRO A 229 1.09 12.55 -12.30
N ALA A 230 1.91 11.52 -12.56
CA ALA A 230 1.76 10.66 -13.72
C ALA A 230 0.43 9.89 -13.74
N ILE A 231 -0.03 9.37 -12.59
CA ILE A 231 -1.32 8.68 -12.53
C ILE A 231 -2.51 9.64 -12.66
N LEU A 232 -2.43 10.86 -12.12
CA LEU A 232 -3.49 11.83 -12.29
C LEU A 232 -3.63 12.23 -13.75
N TYR A 233 -2.50 12.51 -14.42
CA TYR A 233 -2.45 12.70 -15.88
C TYR A 233 -3.08 11.52 -16.63
N ALA A 234 -2.62 10.29 -16.36
CA ALA A 234 -3.14 9.11 -17.05
C ALA A 234 -4.65 8.88 -16.79
N ALA A 235 -5.14 9.18 -15.58
CA ALA A 235 -6.53 9.04 -15.21
C ALA A 235 -7.45 10.05 -15.90
N GLU A 236 -6.96 11.28 -16.14
CA GLU A 236 -7.66 12.27 -16.97
C GLU A 236 -7.77 11.80 -18.43
N GLU A 237 -6.68 11.27 -19.00
CA GLU A 237 -6.64 10.80 -20.39
C GLU A 237 -7.59 9.60 -20.66
N VAL A 238 -7.88 8.80 -19.64
CA VAL A 238 -8.87 7.70 -19.76
C VAL A 238 -10.24 8.03 -19.17
N GLU A 239 -10.49 9.32 -18.89
CA GLU A 239 -11.76 9.86 -18.40
C GLU A 239 -12.22 9.27 -17.04
N LEU A 240 -11.28 8.78 -16.23
CA LEU A 240 -11.55 8.36 -14.85
C LEU A 240 -11.64 9.56 -13.90
N VAL A 241 -10.90 10.62 -14.21
CA VAL A 241 -10.90 11.89 -13.49
C VAL A 241 -11.22 12.99 -14.51
N LYS A 242 -12.04 13.96 -14.12
CA LYS A 242 -12.30 15.10 -15.01
C LYS A 242 -11.11 16.07 -14.92
N PRO A 243 -10.64 16.62 -16.05
CA PRO A 243 -9.53 17.56 -16.05
C PRO A 243 -9.70 18.69 -15.04
N GLY A 244 -8.69 18.87 -14.18
CA GLY A 244 -8.64 19.94 -13.19
C GLY A 244 -9.61 19.82 -12.01
N THR A 245 -10.31 18.69 -11.85
CA THR A 245 -11.22 18.47 -10.70
C THR A 245 -10.58 17.85 -9.47
N VAL A 246 -9.38 17.29 -9.63
CA VAL A 246 -8.60 16.70 -8.54
C VAL A 246 -7.20 17.28 -8.60
N THR A 247 -6.80 17.99 -7.55
CA THR A 247 -5.44 18.50 -7.41
C THR A 247 -4.51 17.43 -6.83
N LEU A 248 -3.20 17.67 -6.86
CA LEU A 248 -2.24 16.83 -6.14
C LEU A 248 -2.52 16.82 -4.62
N ALA A 249 -2.91 17.95 -4.05
CA ALA A 249 -3.25 18.05 -2.62
C ALA A 249 -4.47 17.19 -2.29
N ASP A 250 -5.51 17.23 -3.12
CA ASP A 250 -6.69 16.37 -2.99
C ASP A 250 -6.29 14.89 -3.03
N ALA A 251 -5.46 14.49 -4.00
CA ALA A 251 -5.04 13.09 -4.11
C ALA A 251 -4.20 12.64 -2.89
N LEU A 252 -3.31 13.49 -2.39
CA LEU A 252 -2.53 13.22 -1.17
C LEU A 252 -3.41 13.04 0.06
N GLN A 253 -4.47 13.85 0.18
CA GLN A 253 -5.43 13.79 1.28
C GLN A 253 -6.35 12.56 1.16
N LEU A 254 -7.05 12.41 0.03
CA LEU A 254 -8.06 11.38 -0.19
C LEU A 254 -7.47 9.97 -0.17
N TRP A 255 -6.26 9.78 -0.73
CA TRP A 255 -5.57 8.49 -0.66
C TRP A 255 -4.68 8.33 0.58
N GLN A 256 -4.70 9.30 1.50
CA GLN A 256 -3.98 9.26 2.77
C GLN A 256 -2.48 8.97 2.60
N VAL A 257 -1.85 9.61 1.61
CA VAL A 257 -0.43 9.41 1.26
C VAL A 257 0.47 9.92 2.38
N ALA A 258 0.10 11.06 2.97
CA ALA A 258 0.72 11.70 4.12
C ALA A 258 -0.34 12.05 5.18
N HIS A 259 0.07 12.19 6.44
CA HIS A 259 -0.86 12.47 7.56
C HIS A 259 -1.23 13.95 7.70
N ALA A 260 -0.40 14.86 7.17
CA ALA A 260 -0.57 16.31 7.23
C ALA A 260 0.29 16.99 6.16
N GLY A 261 0.08 18.30 5.98
CA GLY A 261 0.90 19.13 5.09
C GLY A 261 0.70 18.84 3.61
N HIS A 262 -0.52 18.43 3.21
CA HIS A 262 -0.82 18.02 1.84
C HIS A 262 -0.53 19.11 0.81
N GLU A 263 -0.83 20.38 1.12
CA GLU A 263 -0.57 21.52 0.23
C GLU A 263 0.93 21.74 -0.01
N ALA A 264 1.72 21.89 1.05
CA ALA A 264 3.17 22.09 0.93
C ALA A 264 3.84 20.90 0.21
N LEU A 265 3.37 19.68 0.47
CA LEU A 265 3.86 18.49 -0.20
C LEU A 265 3.48 18.46 -1.68
N ALA A 266 2.25 18.88 -2.02
CA ALA A 266 1.79 18.99 -3.39
C ALA A 266 2.61 20.03 -4.17
N GLU A 267 2.93 21.18 -3.57
CA GLU A 267 3.79 22.21 -4.17
C GLU A 267 5.18 21.67 -4.49
N ILE A 268 5.82 20.97 -3.53
CA ILE A 268 7.14 20.34 -3.73
C ILE A 268 7.10 19.34 -4.88
N VAL A 269 6.10 18.46 -4.90
CA VAL A 269 5.95 17.42 -5.93
C VAL A 269 5.67 18.04 -7.30
N GLN A 270 4.82 19.07 -7.36
CA GLN A 270 4.49 19.78 -8.58
C GLN A 270 5.74 20.47 -9.17
N GLN A 271 6.51 21.17 -8.34
CA GLN A 271 7.75 21.83 -8.76
C GLN A 271 8.78 20.82 -9.27
N TRP A 272 8.93 19.70 -8.55
CA TRP A 272 9.80 18.60 -8.97
C TRP A 272 9.37 18.00 -10.32
N TRP A 273 8.08 17.73 -10.49
CA TRP A 273 7.53 17.15 -11.71
C TRP A 273 7.74 18.05 -12.93
N GLN A 274 7.42 19.35 -12.81
CA GLN A 274 7.66 20.34 -13.86
C GLN A 274 9.14 20.44 -14.24
N THR A 275 10.03 20.37 -13.24
CA THR A 275 11.48 20.35 -13.47
C THR A 275 11.88 19.10 -14.24
N GLN A 276 11.29 17.94 -13.92
CA GLN A 276 11.58 16.69 -14.61
C GLN A 276 11.06 16.67 -16.04
N GLU A 277 9.87 17.21 -16.31
CA GLU A 277 9.33 17.36 -17.68
C GLU A 277 10.22 18.24 -18.55
N THR A 278 10.73 19.33 -17.97
CA THR A 278 11.55 20.32 -18.70
C THR A 278 12.99 19.83 -18.92
N ARG A 279 13.62 19.27 -17.88
CA ARG A 279 15.05 18.91 -17.91
C ARG A 279 15.30 17.48 -18.35
N GLN A 280 14.30 16.60 -18.24
CA GLN A 280 14.40 15.17 -18.57
C GLN A 280 15.65 14.51 -17.95
N ALA A 281 15.91 14.80 -16.68
CA ALA A 281 17.04 14.21 -15.99
C ALA A 281 16.86 12.67 -15.91
N PRO A 282 17.96 11.90 -15.86
CA PRO A 282 17.87 10.47 -15.57
C PRO A 282 17.08 10.24 -14.27
N TRP A 283 16.11 9.32 -14.32
CA TRP A 283 15.21 9.05 -13.19
C TRP A 283 15.88 8.83 -11.83
N PRO A 284 17.04 8.17 -11.70
CA PRO A 284 17.70 8.01 -10.39
C PRO A 284 18.11 9.34 -9.78
N VAL A 285 18.55 10.28 -10.64
CA VAL A 285 18.90 11.65 -10.24
C VAL A 285 17.65 12.45 -9.90
N ALA A 286 16.59 12.32 -10.69
CA ALA A 286 15.31 12.99 -10.44
C ALA A 286 14.71 12.54 -9.10
N LEU A 287 14.65 11.23 -8.82
CA LEU A 287 14.11 10.69 -7.58
C LEU A 287 14.96 11.09 -6.37
N ALA A 288 16.30 11.11 -6.50
CA ALA A 288 17.19 11.61 -5.46
C ALA A 288 17.00 13.11 -5.19
N ALA A 289 16.71 13.91 -6.24
CA ALA A 289 16.38 15.31 -6.08
C ALA A 289 15.07 15.51 -5.32
N LEU A 290 14.02 14.73 -5.64
CA LEU A 290 12.77 14.75 -4.87
C LEU A 290 13.02 14.40 -3.39
N ALA A 291 13.85 13.39 -3.13
CA ALA A 291 14.22 13.04 -1.76
C ALA A 291 14.87 14.21 -1.00
N ARG A 292 15.76 14.97 -1.65
CA ARG A 292 16.40 16.15 -1.04
C ARG A 292 15.44 17.32 -0.82
N MET A 293 14.45 17.49 -1.69
CA MET A 293 13.44 18.55 -1.54
C MET A 293 12.48 18.30 -0.36
N LEU A 294 12.45 17.06 0.16
CA LEU A 294 11.61 16.62 1.27
C LEU A 294 12.37 16.53 2.60
N ASP A 295 13.65 16.94 2.64
CA ASP A 295 14.44 17.10 3.86
C ASP A 295 14.23 18.49 4.48
#